data_AF-A0A6N3FDJ5-F1
#
_entry.id   AF-A0A6N3FDJ5-F1
#
_cell.length_a   1.000
_cell.length_b   1.000
_cell.length_c   1.000
_cell.angle_alpha   90.00
_cell.angle_beta   90.00
_cell.angle_gamma   90.00
#
_symmetry.space_group_name_H-M   'P 1'
#
loop_
_entity.id
_entity.type
_entity.pdbx_description
1 polymer ?
#
loop_
_entity_poly.entity_id
_entity_poly.type
_entity_poly.pdbx_seq_one_letter_code
_entity_poly.pdbx_strand_id
1 'polypeptide(L)' 'MPAQWTADLIGEMHLARVSKKQLAERLGVTPEYVSMVLNGHREPDGAAGRFKGALAQIISTQSQNTKAEGQ' A
#
# COMPACT_ATOMS: atom_id res chain seq x y z
N MET A 1 -1.23 19.11 -7.10
CA MET A 1 -0.58 18.53 -5.90
C MET A 1 -1.19 17.16 -5.68
N PRO A 2 -0.41 16.12 -5.31
CA PRO A 2 -0.98 14.81 -5.02
C PRO A 2 -1.97 14.92 -3.86
N ALA A 3 -3.04 14.12 -3.90
CA ALA A 3 -4.07 14.14 -2.87
C ALA A 3 -3.48 13.80 -1.49
N GLN A 4 -3.98 14.42 -0.43
CA GLN A 4 -3.42 14.28 0.93
C GLN A 4 -3.34 12.81 1.41
N TRP A 5 -4.25 11.96 0.95
CA TRP A 5 -4.28 10.55 1.30
C TRP A 5 -3.09 9.75 0.76
N THR A 6 -2.42 10.19 -0.32
CA THR A 6 -1.25 9.49 -0.84
C THR A 6 -0.04 9.68 0.08
N ALA A 7 0.14 10.88 0.64
CA ALA A 7 1.19 11.15 1.61
C ALA A 7 1.01 10.34 2.90
N ASP A 8 -0.23 10.27 3.39
CA ASP A 8 -0.64 9.44 4.53
C ASP A 8 -0.31 7.95 4.29
N LEU A 9 -0.74 7.41 3.14
CA LEU A 9 -0.46 6.03 2.76
C LEU A 9 1.05 5.75 2.66
N ILE A 10 1.83 6.66 2.07
CA ILE A 10 3.30 6.51 1.97
C ILE A 10 3.94 6.47 3.36
N GLY A 11 3.47 7.31 4.29
CA GLY A 11 3.91 7.30 5.69
C GLY A 11 3.63 5.94 6.35
N GLU A 12 2.40 5.43 6.23
CA GLU A 12 2.02 4.12 6.75
C GLU A 12 2.84 2.97 6.12
N MET A 13 3.07 3.01 4.81
CA MET A 13 3.91 2.05 4.11
C MET A 13 5.33 2.02 4.69
N HIS A 14 5.92 3.20 4.98
CA HIS A 14 7.26 3.29 5.54
C HIS A 14 7.32 2.70 6.95
N LEU A 15 6.35 3.02 7.81
CA LEU A 15 6.25 2.48 9.17
C LEU A 15 6.12 0.95 9.17
N ALA A 16 5.33 0.41 8.25
CA ALA A 16 5.10 -1.02 8.12
C ALA A 16 6.12 -1.76 7.24
N ARG A 17 7.16 -1.06 6.75
CA ARG A 17 8.16 -1.59 5.81
C ARG A 17 7.56 -2.24 4.56
N VAL A 18 6.43 -1.72 4.09
CA VAL A 18 5.74 -2.22 2.90
C VAL A 18 6.28 -1.53 1.65
N SER A 19 6.73 -2.33 0.69
CA SER A 19 7.22 -1.84 -0.60
C SER A 19 6.09 -1.58 -1.60
N LYS A 20 6.31 -0.66 -2.54
CA LYS A 20 5.40 -0.44 -3.69
C LYS A 20 5.13 -1.73 -4.48
N LYS A 21 6.13 -2.61 -4.58
CA LYS A 21 6.00 -3.93 -5.21
C LYS A 21 4.95 -4.80 -4.49
N GLN A 22 5.06 -4.94 -3.17
CA GLN A 22 4.10 -5.72 -2.37
C GLN A 22 2.69 -5.15 -2.49
N LEU A 23 2.55 -3.82 -2.50
CA LEU A 23 1.27 -3.16 -2.69
C LEU A 23 0.70 -3.45 -4.09
N ALA A 24 1.53 -3.41 -5.14
CA ALA A 24 1.15 -3.72 -6.50
C ALA A 24 0.67 -5.18 -6.65
N GLU A 25 1.41 -6.12 -6.07
CA GLU A 25 1.05 -7.55 -6.04
C GLU A 25 -0.31 -7.78 -5.37
N ARG A 26 -0.57 -7.11 -4.24
CA ARG A 26 -1.86 -7.24 -3.53
C ARG A 26 -3.02 -6.56 -4.24
N LEU A 27 -2.74 -5.49 -4.98
CA LEU A 27 -3.75 -4.78 -5.78
C LEU A 27 -4.03 -5.46 -7.13
N GLY A 28 -3.17 -6.40 -7.56
CA GLY A 28 -3.23 -7.02 -8.89
C GLY A 28 -2.90 -6.05 -10.02
N VAL A 29 -1.97 -5.11 -9.78
CA VAL A 29 -1.58 -4.05 -10.73
C VAL A 29 -0.06 -3.99 -10.87
N THR A 30 0.44 -3.17 -11.79
CA THR A 30 1.88 -2.97 -11.95
C THR A 30 2.46 -2.00 -10.91
N PRO A 31 3.74 -2.15 -10.51
CA PRO A 31 4.39 -1.20 -9.61
C PRO A 31 4.50 0.22 -10.21
N GLU A 32 4.53 0.32 -11.55
CA GLU A 32 4.48 1.60 -12.25
C GLU A 32 3.10 2.27 -12.09
N TYR A 33 2.01 1.51 -12.15
CA TYR A 33 0.67 2.03 -11.89
C TYR A 33 0.53 2.55 -10.45
N VAL A 34 1.04 1.80 -9.47
CA VAL A 34 1.10 2.25 -8.07
C VAL A 34 1.86 3.58 -7.98
N SER A 35 3.02 3.68 -8.65
CA SER A 35 3.80 4.92 -8.65
C SER A 35 3.05 6.08 -9.30
N MET A 36 2.36 5.87 -10.42
CA MET A 36 1.55 6.91 -11.05
C MET A 36 0.44 7.42 -10.12
N VAL A 37 -0.24 6.53 -9.39
CA VAL A 37 -1.31 6.93 -8.46
C VAL A 37 -0.75 7.68 -7.25
N LEU A 38 0.34 7.18 -6.65
CA LEU A 38 0.94 7.82 -5.46
C LEU A 38 1.54 9.20 -5.76
N ASN A 39 2.04 9.42 -6.99
CA ASN A 39 2.53 10.72 -7.45
C ASN A 39 1.39 11.65 -7.95
N GLY A 40 0.12 11.20 -7.92
CA GLY A 40 -1.01 11.99 -8.40
C GLY A 40 -1.08 12.14 -9.92
N HIS A 41 -0.38 11.30 -10.69
CA HIS A 41 -0.51 11.25 -12.15
C HIS A 41 -1.79 10.52 -12.58
N ARG A 42 -2.36 9.70 -11.69
CA ARG A 42 -3.65 9.02 -11.89
C ARG A 42 -4.47 9.05 -10.61
N GLU A 43 -5.75 9.37 -10.76
CA GLU A 43 -6.73 9.36 -9.66
C GLU A 43 -7.97 8.57 -10.09
N PRO A 44 -7.88 7.22 -10.11
CA PRO A 44 -9.04 6.39 -10.41
C PRO A 44 -10.07 6.49 -9.27
N ASP A 45 -11.35 6.33 -9.61
CA ASP A 45 -12.41 6.37 -8.62
C ASP A 45 -12.20 5.30 -7.54
N GLY A 46 -12.38 5.67 -6.27
CA GLY A 46 -12.14 4.78 -5.13
C GLY A 46 -10.68 4.38 -4.86
N ALA A 47 -9.67 5.05 -5.48
CA ALA A 47 -8.25 4.74 -5.28
C ALA A 47 -7.86 4.66 -3.80
N ALA A 48 -8.25 5.67 -3.01
CA ALA A 48 -7.86 5.79 -1.61
C ALA A 48 -8.30 4.57 -0.80
N GLY A 49 -9.56 4.15 -0.92
CA GLY A 49 -10.09 2.99 -0.21
C GLY A 49 -9.39 1.69 -0.64
N ARG A 50 -9.18 1.51 -1.95
CA ARG A 50 -8.53 0.31 -2.49
C ARG A 50 -7.08 0.18 -2.02
N PHE A 51 -6.30 1.27 -2.07
CA PHE A 51 -4.90 1.27 -1.68
C PHE A 51 -4.74 1.11 -0.16
N LYS A 52 -5.53 1.84 0.64
CA LYS A 52 -5.53 1.71 2.10
C LYS A 52 -5.95 0.31 2.55
N GLY A 53 -6.98 -0.27 1.93
CA GLY A 53 -7.42 -1.64 2.20
C GLY A 53 -6.32 -2.67 1.89
N ALA A 54 -5.65 -2.53 0.74
CA ALA A 54 -4.55 -3.41 0.38
C ALA A 54 -3.37 -3.30 1.36
N LEU A 55 -3.02 -2.08 1.78
CA LEU A 55 -1.98 -1.86 2.79
C LEU A 55 -2.35 -2.51 4.13
N ALA A 56 -3.55 -2.28 4.65
CA ALA A 56 -4.03 -2.89 5.89
C ALA A 56 -3.97 -4.43 5.84
N GLN A 57 -4.33 -5.03 4.70
CA GLN A 57 -4.22 -6.47 4.48
C GLN A 57 -2.77 -6.97 4.52
N ILE A 58 -1.81 -6.21 4.00
CA ILE A 58 -0.37 -6.56 4.07
C ILE A 58 0.11 -6.47 5.52
N ILE A 59 -0.18 -5.36 6.21
CA ILE A 59 0.22 -5.14 7.60
C ILE A 59 -0.31 -6.26 8.50
N SER A 60 -1.59 -6.60 8.34
CA SER A 60 -2.22 -7.69 9.08
C SER A 60 -1.51 -9.02 8.80
N THR A 61 -1.21 -9.33 7.53
CA THR A 61 -0.50 -10.57 7.17
C THR A 61 0.91 -10.63 7.76
N GLN A 62 1.68 -9.52 7.71
CA GLN A 62 3.01 -9.44 8.29
C GLN A 62 2.99 -9.65 9.81
N SER A 63 2.02 -9.04 10.51
CA SER A 63 1.86 -9.21 11.95
C SER A 63 1.57 -10.65 12.36
N GLN A 64 0.83 -11.41 11.54
CA GLN A 64 0.56 -12.82 11.79
C GLN A 64 1.80 -13.68 11.52
N ASN A 65 2.59 -13.36 10.50
CA ASN A 65 3.80 -14.13 10.16
C ASN A 65 4.88 -14.02 11.26
N THR A 66 5.06 -12.84 11.85
CA THR A 66 6.03 -12.64 12.95
C THR A 66 5.68 -13.41 14.23
N LYS A 67 4.42 -13.84 14.42
CA LYS A 67 3.99 -14.61 15.61
C LYS A 67 4.20 -16.12 15.46
N ALA A 68 4.47 -16.62 14.25
CA ALA A 68 4.55 -18.06 13.99
C ALA A 68 5.98 -18.63 14.09
N GLU A 69 7.03 -17.79 14.08
CA GLU A 69 8.44 -18.23 14.05
C GLU A 69 9.13 -18.22 15.44
N GLY A 70 8.34 -18.23 16.52
CA GLY A 70 8.85 -18.08 17.90
C GLY A 70 8.29 -19.08 18.90
N GLN A 71 8.03 -20.33 18.50
CA GLN A 71 7.65 -21.43 19.41
C GLN A 71 8.62 -22.60 19.31
#